data_AF-A0A1F8LTI9-F1
#
_entry.id   AF-A0A1F8LTI9-F1
#
_cell.length_a   1.000
_cell.length_b   1.000
_cell.length_c   1.000
_cell.angle_alpha   90.00
_cell.angle_beta   90.00
_cell.angle_gamma   90.00
#
_symmetry.space_group_name_H-M   'P 1'
#
loop_
_entity.id
_entity.type
_entity.pdbx_description
1 polymer ?
#
loop_
_entity_poly.entity_id
_entity_poly.type
_entity_poly.pdbx_seq_one_letter_code
_entity_poly.pdbx_strand_id
1 'polypeptide(L)' 'MSKPWSRPVGVSDLDGTDYWDYFGARLVEHADIKPGKKVLDVGCGSGSSLFPAGEKTGPYGFAVGIDICPH' A
#
# COMPACT_ATOMS: atom_id res chain seq x y z
N MET A 1 16.31 -2.90 -23.45
CA MET A 1 15.13 -2.12 -23.03
C MET A 1 14.36 -2.98 -22.03
N SER A 2 14.56 -2.76 -20.73
CA SER A 2 13.80 -3.45 -19.69
C SER A 2 12.37 -2.91 -19.69
N LYS A 3 11.39 -3.79 -19.53
CA LYS A 3 9.98 -3.43 -19.43
C LYS A 3 9.78 -2.51 -18.21
N PRO A 4 8.99 -1.42 -18.29
CA PRO A 4 8.87 -0.45 -17.19
C PRO A 4 8.22 -1.04 -15.92
N TRP A 5 7.53 -2.17 -16.03
CA TRP A 5 6.93 -2.92 -14.93
C TRP A 5 7.83 -4.01 -14.32
N SER A 6 9.09 -4.12 -14.77
CA SER A 6 10.02 -5.16 -14.33
C SER A 6 11.20 -4.55 -13.57
N ARG A 7 10.94 -3.99 -12.38
CA ARG A 7 12.02 -3.67 -11.41
C ARG A 7 11.95 -4.62 -10.22
N PRO A 8 13.09 -5.15 -9.74
CA PRO A 8 13.14 -5.98 -8.54
C PRO A 8 12.73 -5.17 -7.31
N VAL A 9 11.99 -5.82 -6.42
CA VAL A 9 11.80 -5.39 -5.02
C VAL A 9 13.19 -5.24 -4.37
N GLY A 10 13.48 -4.05 -3.82
CA GLY A 10 14.73 -3.77 -3.10
C GLY A 10 15.52 -2.52 -3.53
N VAL A 11 15.00 -1.62 -4.36
CA VAL A 11 15.66 -0.33 -4.64
C VAL A 11 14.84 0.80 -4.03
N SER A 12 15.26 1.28 -2.87
CA SER A 12 14.76 2.52 -2.28
C SER A 12 15.34 3.71 -3.04
N ASP A 13 14.40 4.43 -3.65
CA ASP A 13 14.38 5.82 -4.10
C ASP A 13 15.19 6.27 -5.33
N LEU A 14 14.47 7.03 -6.18
CA LEU A 14 14.91 8.13 -7.05
C LEU A 14 14.89 8.01 -8.59
N ASP A 15 14.07 7.15 -9.23
CA ASP A 15 13.84 7.30 -10.69
C ASP A 15 12.41 7.03 -11.21
N GLY A 16 11.38 7.23 -10.37
CA GLY A 16 9.98 7.20 -10.79
C GLY A 16 9.06 7.55 -9.63
N THR A 17 8.80 8.83 -9.43
CA THR A 17 8.03 9.36 -8.30
C THR A 17 6.64 8.70 -8.23
N ASP A 18 6.31 8.10 -7.07
CA ASP A 18 4.93 7.89 -6.62
C ASP A 18 4.11 6.82 -7.36
N TYR A 19 4.66 5.90 -8.17
CA TYR A 19 3.79 4.90 -8.84
C TYR A 19 2.95 4.08 -7.85
N TRP A 20 3.60 3.47 -6.84
CA TRP A 20 2.92 2.59 -5.90
C TRP A 20 2.08 3.35 -4.87
N ASP A 21 2.54 4.52 -4.47
CA ASP A 21 1.85 5.39 -3.51
C ASP A 21 0.58 5.97 -4.16
N TYR A 22 0.67 6.44 -5.40
CA TYR A 22 -0.47 6.94 -6.18
C TYR A 22 -1.54 5.87 -6.33
N PHE A 23 -1.17 4.68 -6.83
CA PHE A 23 -2.15 3.61 -7.02
C PHE A 23 -2.66 3.04 -5.71
N GLY A 24 -1.83 3.01 -4.65
CA GLY A 24 -2.26 2.59 -3.32
C GLY A 24 -3.29 3.54 -2.71
N ALA A 25 -3.06 4.84 -2.78
CA ALA A 25 -4.02 5.85 -2.35
C ALA A 25 -5.32 5.76 -3.16
N ARG A 26 -5.23 5.65 -4.50
CA ARG A 26 -6.42 5.52 -5.36
C ARG A 26 -7.21 4.24 -5.07
N LEU A 27 -6.54 3.12 -4.81
CA LEU A 27 -7.20 1.88 -4.39
C LEU A 27 -8.01 2.10 -3.10
N VAL A 28 -7.38 2.70 -2.09
CA VAL A 28 -8.02 2.97 -0.79
C VAL A 28 -9.22 3.89 -0.93
N GLU A 29 -9.15 4.91 -1.80
CA GLU A 29 -10.29 5.78 -2.10
C GLU A 29 -11.50 5.04 -2.68
N HIS A 30 -11.27 4.00 -3.50
CA HIS A 30 -12.34 3.20 -4.10
C HIS A 30 -12.81 2.02 -3.24
N ALA A 31 -12.04 1.63 -2.22
CA ALA A 31 -12.33 0.47 -1.37
C ALA A 31 -13.48 0.69 -0.35
N ASP A 32 -14.06 1.89 -0.31
CA ASP A 32 -15.16 2.28 0.60
C ASP A 32 -14.92 1.96 2.09
N ILE A 33 -13.66 2.08 2.53
CA ILE A 33 -13.27 1.82 3.92
C ILE A 33 -13.93 2.87 4.83
N LYS A 34 -14.83 2.42 5.71
CA LYS A 34 -15.51 3.26 6.70
C LYS A 34 -14.71 3.32 8.02
N PRO A 35 -14.85 4.39 8.81
CA PRO A 35 -14.31 4.44 10.16
C PRO A 35 -14.76 3.23 11.01
N GLY A 36 -13.87 2.71 11.85
CA GLY A 36 -14.10 1.54 12.70
C GLY A 36 -13.94 0.18 11.99
N LYS A 37 -13.65 0.16 10.68
CA LYS A 37 -13.43 -1.10 9.96
C LYS A 37 -12.05 -1.69 10.29
N LYS A 38 -11.96 -3.01 10.10
CA LYS A 38 -10.71 -3.78 10.18
C LYS A 38 -10.33 -4.16 8.76
N VAL A 39 -9.12 -3.83 8.33
CA VAL A 39 -8.63 -4.04 6.96
C VAL A 39 -7.44 -4.99 6.98
N LEU A 40 -7.38 -5.88 5.99
CA LEU A 40 -6.22 -6.73 5.73
C LEU A 40 -5.64 -6.34 4.37
N ASP A 41 -4.37 -5.97 4.35
CA ASP A 41 -3.59 -5.71 3.13
C ASP A 41 -2.63 -6.88 2.90
N VAL A 42 -2.78 -7.58 1.77
CA VAL A 42 -2.03 -8.80 1.44
C VAL A 42 -1.03 -8.50 0.34
N GLY A 43 0.26 -8.73 0.63
CA GLY A 43 1.35 -8.25 -0.23
C GLY A 43 1.59 -6.76 -0.02
N CYS A 44 1.60 -6.31 1.23
CA CYS A 44 1.61 -4.89 1.57
C CYS A 44 2.91 -4.18 1.16
N GLY A 45 4.00 -4.92 0.90
CA GLY A 45 5.32 -4.37 0.60
C GLY A 45 5.71 -3.29 1.61
N SER A 46 6.13 -2.13 1.12
CA SER A 46 6.48 -0.96 1.93
C SER A 46 5.26 -0.18 2.46
N GLY A 47 4.03 -0.64 2.21
CA GLY A 47 2.81 -0.12 2.82
C GLY A 47 2.04 0.95 2.04
N SER A 48 2.20 1.02 0.71
CA SER A 48 1.57 2.08 -0.10
C SER A 48 0.04 2.13 -0.02
N SER A 49 -0.61 0.98 0.19
CA SER A 49 -2.07 0.90 0.46
C SER A 49 -2.38 0.76 1.94
N LEU A 50 -1.49 0.11 2.70
CA LEU A 50 -1.66 -0.18 4.12
C LEU A 50 -1.84 1.08 4.97
N PHE A 51 -0.95 2.07 4.83
CA PHE A 51 -1.00 3.27 5.67
C PHE A 51 -2.24 4.12 5.39
N PRO A 52 -2.58 4.44 4.12
CA PRO A 52 -3.83 5.16 3.83
C PRO A 52 -5.07 4.39 4.27
N ALA A 53 -5.07 3.05 4.16
CA ALA A 53 -6.16 2.22 4.67
C ALA A 53 -6.31 2.37 6.19
N GLY A 54 -5.20 2.33 6.93
CA GLY A 54 -5.17 2.56 8.38
C GLY A 54 -5.77 3.93 8.75
N GLU A 55 -5.38 4.99 8.04
CA GLU A 55 -5.94 6.34 8.24
C GLU A 55 -7.46 6.37 8.02
N LYS A 56 -7.97 5.73 6.95
CA LYS A 56 -9.42 5.67 6.67
C LYS A 56 -10.21 4.92 7.75
N THR A 57 -9.60 3.92 8.39
CA THR A 57 -10.26 3.19 9.49
C THR A 57 -10.43 4.04 10.76
N GLY A 58 -9.62 5.09 10.94
CA GLY A 58 -9.70 5.98 12.10
C GLY A 58 -9.39 5.29 13.44
N PRO A 59 -9.57 6.01 14.57
CA PRO A 59 -9.08 5.57 15.89
C PRO A 59 -9.77 4.34 16.47
N TYR A 60 -10.91 3.94 15.90
CA TYR A 60 -11.68 2.77 16.36
C TYR A 60 -11.53 1.56 15.43
N GLY A 61 -10.77 1.68 14.35
CA GLY A 61 -10.45 0.62 13.41
C GLY A 61 -8.95 0.36 13.36
N PHE A 62 -8.54 -0.53 12.45
CA PHE A 62 -7.12 -0.76 12.18
C PHE A 62 -6.91 -1.47 10.84
N ALA A 63 -5.70 -1.36 10.31
CA ALA A 63 -5.25 -2.13 9.15
C ALA A 63 -4.06 -3.03 9.53
N VAL A 64 -4.03 -4.25 9.01
CA VAL A 64 -2.92 -5.20 9.17
C VAL A 64 -2.34 -5.50 7.80
N GLY A 65 -1.03 -5.34 7.67
CA GLY A 65 -0.28 -5.76 6.49
C GLY A 65 0.34 -7.13 6.69
N ILE A 66 0.27 -8.00 5.69
CA ILE A 66 1.07 -9.22 5.61
C ILE A 66 1.84 -9.25 4.31
N ASP A 67 3.11 -9.63 4.38
CA ASP A 67 3.95 -9.85 3.21
C ASP A 67 4.84 -11.07 3.43
N ILE A 68 5.14 -11.77 2.33
CA ILE A 68 6.10 -12.88 2.32
C ILE A 68 7.54 -12.36 2.25
N CYS A 69 7.70 -11.12 1.79
CA CYS A 69 8.95 -10.41 1.70
C CYS A 69 9.51 -10.18 3.12
N PRO A 70 10.69 -10.74 3.47
CA PRO A 70 11.22 -10.67 4.83
C PRO A 70 11.89 -9.34 5.18
N HIS A 71 11.84 -8.35 4.27
CA HIS A 71 12.57 -7.08 4.35
C HIS A 71 11.60 -5.91 4.26
#